data_AF-A0A969EW72-F1
#
_entry.id   AF-A0A969EW72-F1
#
_cell.length_a   1.000
_cell.length_b   1.000
_cell.length_c   1.000
_cell.angle_alpha   90.00
_cell.angle_beta   90.00
_cell.angle_gamma   90.00
#
_symmetry.space_group_name_H-M   'P 1'
#
loop_
_entity.id
_entity.type
_entity.pdbx_description
1 polymer ?
#
loop_
_entity_poly.entity_id
_entity_poly.type
_entity_poly.pdbx_seq_one_letter_code
_entity_poly.pdbx_strand_id
1 'polypeptide(L)'
;MVPDAANFTASPGETLPPTDTLVTLTYGGNTAVYKFNGTNFIFDSGTNIIIPALAPNQVVDYSVKVDLPAGTPLSTDTEAGFSIPIYIFKDLDGDSRPDALVDEPTQNRTIDRIYTGFLKLTKLARIIDTDGTTEVQSFTNDSNLLNAAMTNGRFIEYKITYKNVSIAPVGSGNITLNAKNTVITEDGDNTTNTWATEIAGKISTSHVMNSVTQTFGTTQYFPAGEQAGTTKATDVAKYEHTPGVVIQPQAQGDFVFRRKVN
;
A
#
# COMPACT_ATOMS: atom_id res chain seq x y z
N MET A 1 -14.59 -28.05 -0.23
CA MET A 1 -13.72 -26.85 -0.37
C MET A 1 -14.47 -25.67 0.20
N VAL A 2 -13.89 -25.00 1.19
CA VAL A 2 -14.54 -23.90 1.91
C VAL A 2 -13.51 -22.84 2.29
N PRO A 3 -13.88 -21.56 2.38
CA PRO A 3 -13.08 -20.61 3.15
C PRO A 3 -13.29 -20.89 4.64
N ASP A 4 -12.23 -20.85 5.45
CA ASP A 4 -12.32 -21.01 6.90
C ASP A 4 -11.17 -20.27 7.61
N ALA A 5 -11.44 -19.73 8.79
CA ALA A 5 -10.48 -18.98 9.59
C ALA A 5 -10.10 -19.64 10.93
N ALA A 6 -10.79 -20.70 11.37
CA ALA A 6 -10.59 -21.34 12.68
C ALA A 6 -9.18 -21.90 12.84
N ASN A 7 -8.62 -22.48 11.78
CA ASN A 7 -7.25 -23.04 11.76
C ASN A 7 -6.23 -22.11 11.08
N PHE A 8 -6.61 -20.85 10.85
CA PHE A 8 -5.72 -19.86 10.22
C PHE A 8 -4.99 -19.03 11.28
N THR A 9 -3.67 -19.13 11.28
CA THR A 9 -2.80 -18.20 11.99
C THR A 9 -2.23 -17.20 10.99
N ALA A 10 -2.64 -15.94 11.11
CA ALA A 10 -2.13 -14.87 10.27
C ALA A 10 -0.63 -14.67 10.47
N SER A 11 0.13 -14.62 9.38
CA SER A 11 1.52 -14.17 9.41
C SER A 11 1.60 -12.65 9.58
N PRO A 12 2.76 -12.08 9.97
CA PRO A 12 2.93 -10.63 10.02
C PRO A 12 2.52 -9.95 8.70
N GLY A 13 1.66 -8.93 8.79
CA GLY A 13 1.12 -8.19 7.63
C GLY A 13 -0.09 -8.84 6.94
N GLU A 14 -0.58 -9.95 7.48
CA GLU A 14 -1.85 -10.56 7.11
C GLU A 14 -2.93 -10.20 8.14
N THR A 15 -4.13 -9.89 7.65
CA THR A 15 -5.31 -9.77 8.49
C THR A 15 -6.45 -10.57 7.88
N LEU A 16 -7.36 -11.08 8.70
CA LEU A 16 -8.65 -11.54 8.23
C LEU A 16 -9.46 -10.35 7.67
N PRO A 17 -10.43 -10.60 6.78
CA PRO A 17 -11.22 -9.53 6.19
C PRO A 17 -12.18 -8.90 7.23
N PRO A 18 -12.77 -7.74 6.94
CA PRO A 18 -13.83 -7.17 7.78
C PRO A 18 -15.06 -8.08 7.83
N THR A 19 -15.81 -8.01 8.94
CA THR A 19 -17.15 -8.63 9.06
C THR A 19 -18.04 -8.24 7.87
N ASP A 20 -18.90 -9.17 7.46
CA ASP A 20 -19.79 -9.10 6.30
C ASP A 20 -19.11 -9.20 4.92
N THR A 21 -17.81 -9.49 4.89
CA THR A 21 -17.14 -9.88 3.63
C THR A 21 -17.77 -11.15 3.05
N LEU A 22 -18.14 -11.11 1.77
CA LEU A 22 -18.64 -12.29 1.05
C LEU A 22 -17.52 -12.91 0.21
N VAL A 23 -17.39 -14.22 0.30
CA VAL A 23 -16.47 -15.03 -0.50
C VAL A 23 -17.31 -16.00 -1.33
N THR A 24 -17.21 -15.85 -2.64
CA THR A 24 -17.86 -16.73 -3.62
C THR A 24 -16.82 -17.66 -4.22
N LEU A 25 -16.98 -18.96 -4.00
CA LEU A 25 -16.18 -20.01 -4.61
C LEU A 25 -16.94 -20.63 -5.78
N THR A 26 -16.28 -20.81 -6.92
CA THR A 26 -16.86 -21.52 -8.08
C THR A 26 -15.92 -22.61 -8.58
N TYR A 27 -16.49 -23.81 -8.79
CA TYR A 27 -15.78 -24.98 -9.32
C TYR A 27 -16.77 -25.91 -10.02
N GLY A 28 -16.40 -26.41 -11.22
CA GLY A 28 -17.21 -27.37 -11.97
C GLY A 28 -18.63 -26.88 -12.29
N GLY A 29 -18.83 -25.57 -12.41
CA GLY A 29 -20.14 -24.93 -12.61
C GLY A 29 -20.97 -24.71 -11.34
N ASN A 30 -20.54 -25.25 -10.19
CA ASN A 30 -21.18 -25.00 -8.89
C ASN A 30 -20.60 -23.74 -8.25
N THR A 31 -21.43 -23.05 -7.48
CA THR A 31 -21.05 -21.84 -6.73
C THR A 31 -21.54 -21.92 -5.30
N ALA A 32 -20.65 -21.61 -4.34
CA ALA A 32 -20.97 -21.45 -2.93
C ALA A 32 -20.56 -20.06 -2.45
N VAL A 33 -21.42 -19.42 -1.65
CA VAL A 33 -21.16 -18.11 -1.05
C VAL A 33 -21.03 -18.28 0.46
N TYR A 34 -20.00 -17.69 1.02
CA TYR A 34 -19.73 -17.67 2.45
C TYR A 34 -19.62 -16.22 2.93
N LYS A 35 -20.15 -15.94 4.12
CA LYS A 35 -20.07 -14.62 4.75
C LYS A 35 -19.17 -14.69 5.97
N PHE A 36 -18.19 -13.80 6.06
CA PHE A 36 -17.34 -13.68 7.22
C PHE A 36 -18.08 -12.97 8.35
N ASN A 37 -18.19 -13.60 9.52
CA ASN A 37 -18.91 -13.03 10.67
C ASN A 37 -18.01 -12.26 11.67
N GLY A 38 -16.75 -12.03 11.31
CA GLY A 38 -15.72 -11.46 12.20
C GLY A 38 -14.81 -12.50 12.84
N THR A 39 -15.23 -13.77 12.87
CA THR A 39 -14.45 -14.89 13.43
C THR A 39 -14.22 -15.98 12.39
N ASN A 40 -15.26 -16.37 11.64
CA ASN A 40 -15.16 -17.42 10.63
C ASN A 40 -16.11 -17.13 9.45
N PHE A 41 -15.91 -17.87 8.36
CA PHE A 41 -16.76 -17.86 7.18
C PHE A 41 -17.92 -18.85 7.40
N ILE A 42 -19.14 -18.35 7.25
CA ILE A 42 -20.37 -19.12 7.42
C ILE A 42 -21.01 -19.28 6.05
N PHE A 43 -21.44 -20.50 5.71
CA PHE A 43 -22.18 -20.75 4.48
C PHE A 43 -23.43 -19.85 4.43
N ASP A 44 -23.57 -19.11 3.35
CA ASP A 44 -24.62 -18.10 3.18
C ASP A 44 -25.62 -18.54 2.11
N SER A 45 -25.14 -18.99 0.94
CA SER A 45 -26.01 -19.47 -0.14
C SER A 45 -25.27 -20.32 -1.19
N GLY A 46 -26.03 -20.93 -2.11
CA GLY A 46 -25.49 -21.68 -3.25
C GLY A 46 -25.46 -23.19 -3.02
N THR A 47 -24.48 -23.86 -3.62
CA THR A 47 -24.25 -25.31 -3.53
C THR A 47 -22.83 -25.56 -3.06
N ASN A 48 -22.67 -26.33 -1.98
CA ASN A 48 -21.37 -26.70 -1.43
C ASN A 48 -20.42 -27.22 -2.53
N ILE A 49 -19.18 -26.74 -2.50
CA ILE A 49 -18.17 -27.18 -3.47
C ILE A 49 -17.57 -28.51 -3.01
N ILE A 50 -17.96 -29.58 -3.69
CA ILE A 50 -17.45 -30.93 -3.50
C ILE A 50 -16.54 -31.29 -4.69
N ILE A 51 -15.35 -31.79 -4.38
CA ILE A 51 -14.42 -32.37 -5.36
C ILE A 51 -14.49 -33.89 -5.14
N PRO A 52 -15.19 -34.66 -6.00
CA PRO A 52 -15.49 -36.06 -5.72
C PRO A 52 -14.26 -36.95 -5.59
N ALA A 53 -13.22 -36.65 -6.37
CA ALA A 53 -11.94 -37.32 -6.33
C ALA A 53 -10.85 -36.35 -6.79
N LEU A 54 -9.70 -36.42 -6.13
CA LEU A 54 -8.48 -35.72 -6.53
C LEU A 54 -7.33 -36.74 -6.46
N ALA A 55 -6.81 -37.14 -7.61
CA ALA A 55 -5.68 -38.07 -7.65
C ALA A 55 -4.40 -37.42 -7.09
N PRO A 56 -3.42 -38.20 -6.61
CA PRO A 56 -2.13 -37.65 -6.21
C PRO A 56 -1.50 -36.80 -7.32
N ASN A 57 -1.01 -35.61 -6.97
CA ASN A 57 -0.43 -34.61 -7.88
C ASN A 57 -1.42 -33.99 -8.90
N GLN A 58 -2.72 -34.26 -8.79
CA GLN A 58 -3.70 -33.58 -9.61
C GLN A 58 -3.88 -32.14 -9.13
N VAL A 59 -3.86 -31.21 -10.10
CA VAL A 59 -4.19 -29.81 -9.88
C VAL A 59 -5.59 -29.56 -10.42
N VAL A 60 -6.38 -28.80 -9.68
CA VAL A 60 -7.70 -28.32 -10.11
C VAL A 60 -7.75 -26.81 -9.94
N ASP A 61 -8.33 -26.14 -10.93
CA ASP A 61 -8.57 -24.71 -10.89
C ASP A 61 -9.95 -24.43 -10.31
N TYR A 62 -10.03 -23.41 -9.47
CA TYR A 62 -11.28 -22.84 -8.96
C TYR A 62 -11.18 -21.33 -9.03
N SER A 63 -12.31 -20.64 -9.03
CA SER A 63 -12.32 -19.18 -8.98
C SER A 63 -12.86 -18.67 -7.65
N VAL A 64 -12.29 -17.56 -7.21
CA VAL A 64 -12.68 -16.86 -5.99
C VAL A 64 -13.03 -15.44 -6.33
N LYS A 65 -14.22 -15.03 -5.88
CA LYS A 65 -14.65 -13.63 -5.90
C LYS A 65 -14.87 -13.20 -4.46
N VAL A 66 -14.34 -12.04 -4.12
CA VAL A 66 -14.46 -11.49 -2.77
C VAL A 66 -15.06 -10.10 -2.85
N ASP A 67 -16.19 -9.94 -2.16
CA ASP A 67 -16.91 -8.68 -2.05
C ASP A 67 -16.70 -8.15 -0.63
N LEU A 68 -15.86 -7.10 -0.52
CA LEU A 68 -15.60 -6.42 0.75
C LEU A 68 -16.75 -5.44 1.07
N PRO A 69 -17.12 -5.28 2.35
CA PRO A 69 -18.16 -4.34 2.74
C PRO A 69 -17.76 -2.89 2.44
N ALA A 70 -18.76 -2.02 2.25
CA ALA A 70 -18.54 -0.59 2.07
C ALA A 70 -17.78 0.01 3.27
N GLY A 71 -16.86 0.93 2.99
CA GLY A 71 -16.02 1.55 4.03
C GLY A 71 -14.85 0.67 4.51
N THR A 72 -14.59 -0.47 3.86
CA THR A 72 -13.36 -1.24 4.11
C THR A 72 -12.13 -0.34 3.93
N PRO A 73 -11.21 -0.26 4.92
CA PRO A 73 -10.03 0.58 4.82
C PRO A 73 -9.13 0.22 3.63
N LEU A 74 -8.36 1.21 3.16
CA LEU A 74 -7.31 0.92 2.19
C LEU A 74 -6.18 0.14 2.86
N SER A 75 -5.66 -0.88 2.17
CA SER A 75 -4.52 -1.66 2.65
C SER A 75 -3.25 -0.80 2.84
N THR A 76 -3.17 0.37 2.20
CA THR A 76 -2.11 1.37 2.44
C THR A 76 -2.25 2.10 3.78
N ASP A 77 -3.45 2.18 4.33
CA ASP A 77 -3.71 2.84 5.61
C ASP A 77 -3.39 1.90 6.78
N THR A 78 -3.78 0.63 6.64
CA THR A 78 -3.56 -0.42 7.65
C THR A 78 -2.24 -1.17 7.49
N GLU A 79 -1.55 -0.98 6.35
CA GLU A 79 -0.35 -1.73 5.95
C GLU A 79 -0.55 -3.27 5.91
N ALA A 80 -1.78 -3.72 5.65
CA ALA A 80 -2.12 -5.14 5.63
C ALA A 80 -3.06 -5.50 4.47
N GLY A 81 -2.88 -6.71 3.96
CA GLY A 81 -3.81 -7.33 3.00
C GLY A 81 -4.83 -8.21 3.71
N PHE A 82 -6.03 -8.30 3.15
CA PHE A 82 -7.11 -9.15 3.66
C PHE A 82 -6.93 -10.57 3.12
N SER A 83 -6.62 -11.50 4.01
CA SER A 83 -6.35 -12.90 3.69
C SER A 83 -7.63 -13.72 3.78
N ILE A 84 -7.92 -14.47 2.72
CA ILE A 84 -9.02 -15.42 2.65
C ILE A 84 -8.41 -16.82 2.59
N PRO A 85 -8.30 -17.54 3.72
CA PRO A 85 -7.78 -18.89 3.72
C PRO A 85 -8.84 -19.82 3.14
N ILE A 86 -8.44 -20.65 2.18
CA ILE A 86 -9.32 -21.60 1.50
C ILE A 86 -8.76 -22.99 1.70
N TYR A 87 -9.61 -23.88 2.18
CA TYR A 87 -9.27 -25.26 2.48
C TYR A 87 -9.92 -26.19 1.47
N ILE A 88 -9.10 -27.09 0.93
CA ILE A 88 -9.53 -28.29 0.24
C ILE A 88 -9.11 -29.44 1.15
N PHE A 89 -10.08 -30.12 1.74
CA PHE A 89 -9.85 -31.16 2.73
C PHE A 89 -10.81 -32.32 2.51
N LYS A 90 -10.44 -33.48 3.03
CA LYS A 90 -11.34 -34.61 3.16
C LYS A 90 -12.05 -34.49 4.51
N ASP A 91 -13.32 -34.12 4.46
CA ASP A 91 -14.23 -34.07 5.61
C ASP A 91 -14.41 -35.49 6.19
N LEU A 92 -13.89 -35.73 7.40
CA LEU A 92 -13.93 -37.05 8.05
C LEU A 92 -15.05 -37.20 9.08
N ASP A 93 -15.58 -36.10 9.63
CA ASP A 93 -16.59 -36.11 10.68
C ASP A 93 -17.97 -35.59 10.20
N GLY A 94 -18.03 -35.03 8.99
CA GLY A 94 -19.24 -34.58 8.32
C GLY A 94 -19.69 -33.17 8.69
N ASP A 95 -18.84 -32.37 9.35
CA ASP A 95 -19.19 -31.03 9.82
C ASP A 95 -19.04 -29.92 8.75
N SER A 96 -18.49 -30.28 7.58
CA SER A 96 -18.20 -29.38 6.45
C SER A 96 -17.20 -28.26 6.76
N ARG A 97 -16.31 -28.44 7.73
CA ARG A 97 -15.23 -27.52 8.12
C ARG A 97 -13.90 -28.26 8.21
N PRO A 98 -12.78 -27.58 7.89
CA PRO A 98 -11.47 -28.20 8.03
C PRO A 98 -11.09 -28.27 9.50
N ASP A 99 -10.63 -29.44 9.94
CA ASP A 99 -10.06 -29.67 11.26
C ASP A 99 -8.53 -29.51 11.28
N ALA A 100 -7.96 -29.61 12.47
CA ALA A 100 -6.53 -29.68 12.65
C ALA A 100 -5.91 -30.84 11.85
N LEU A 101 -4.68 -30.65 11.35
CA LEU A 101 -3.96 -31.64 10.53
C LEU A 101 -3.82 -33.04 11.17
N VAL A 102 -3.93 -33.14 12.50
CA VAL A 102 -3.88 -34.43 13.20
C VAL A 102 -5.17 -35.23 13.02
N ASP A 103 -6.31 -34.56 12.91
CA ASP A 103 -7.63 -35.16 12.74
C ASP A 103 -7.94 -35.32 11.24
N GLU A 104 -7.61 -34.31 10.44
CA GLU A 104 -7.75 -34.31 8.98
C GLU A 104 -6.40 -34.14 8.26
N PRO A 105 -5.64 -35.24 8.08
CA PRO A 105 -4.30 -35.17 7.50
C PRO A 105 -4.31 -34.95 5.98
N THR A 106 -5.45 -35.13 5.31
CA THR A 106 -5.59 -34.92 3.87
C THR A 106 -6.24 -33.57 3.62
N GLN A 107 -5.43 -32.52 3.72
CA GLN A 107 -5.85 -31.16 3.43
C GLN A 107 -4.78 -30.36 2.69
N ASN A 108 -5.24 -29.41 1.90
CA ASN A 108 -4.43 -28.36 1.30
C ASN A 108 -5.06 -27.01 1.63
N ARG A 109 -4.21 -26.01 1.84
CA ARG A 109 -4.63 -24.64 2.13
C ARG A 109 -3.97 -23.67 1.16
N THR A 110 -4.79 -22.84 0.56
CA THR A 110 -4.36 -21.65 -0.17
C THR A 110 -4.82 -20.40 0.59
N ILE A 111 -4.22 -19.25 0.25
CA ILE A 111 -4.61 -17.96 0.81
C ILE A 111 -4.78 -16.99 -0.35
N ASP A 112 -6.01 -16.61 -0.63
CA ASP A 112 -6.29 -15.53 -1.57
C ASP A 112 -6.26 -14.21 -0.83
N ARG A 113 -5.24 -13.40 -1.11
CA ARG A 113 -5.03 -12.13 -0.42
C ARG A 113 -5.42 -10.95 -1.27
N ILE A 114 -6.28 -10.10 -0.73
CA ILE A 114 -6.78 -8.91 -1.38
C ILE A 114 -6.06 -7.68 -0.82
N TYR A 115 -5.62 -6.81 -1.72
CA TYR A 115 -5.14 -5.48 -1.38
C TYR A 115 -6.03 -4.45 -2.05
N THR A 116 -6.66 -3.58 -1.25
CA THR A 116 -7.45 -2.44 -1.76
C THR A 116 -6.55 -1.29 -2.27
N GLY A 117 -5.25 -1.41 -2.03
CA GLY A 117 -4.16 -0.60 -2.58
C GLY A 117 -2.82 -1.13 -2.03
N PHE A 118 -1.74 -1.14 -2.81
CA PHE A 118 -0.49 -1.79 -2.36
C PHE A 118 0.74 -0.88 -2.35
N LEU A 119 0.68 0.34 -2.90
CA LEU A 119 1.76 1.31 -2.83
C LEU A 119 1.34 2.49 -1.94
N LYS A 120 1.93 2.59 -0.75
CA LYS A 120 1.70 3.67 0.20
C LYS A 120 2.69 4.80 -0.05
N LEU A 121 2.18 6.03 -0.12
CA LEU A 121 3.00 7.25 -0.10
C LEU A 121 2.78 7.96 1.23
N THR A 122 3.85 8.41 1.87
CA THR A 122 3.80 9.20 3.11
C THR A 122 4.67 10.42 2.93
N LYS A 123 4.06 11.61 3.04
CA LYS A 123 4.75 12.89 2.95
C LYS A 123 4.85 13.50 4.34
N LEU A 124 6.08 13.80 4.74
CA LEU A 124 6.40 14.53 5.97
C LEU A 124 7.26 15.73 5.61
N ALA A 125 7.25 16.74 6.48
CA ALA A 125 8.17 17.86 6.40
C ALA A 125 8.81 18.13 7.76
N ARG A 126 10.02 18.68 7.76
CA ARG A 126 10.69 19.21 8.94
C ARG A 126 11.19 20.63 8.69
N ILE A 127 11.38 21.40 9.74
CA ILE A 127 11.94 22.76 9.65
C ILE A 127 13.36 22.77 10.20
N ILE A 128 14.27 23.30 9.40
CA ILE A 128 15.69 23.50 9.73
C ILE A 128 15.94 25.01 9.83
N ASP A 129 16.71 25.44 10.82
CA ASP A 129 16.97 26.85 11.07
C ASP A 129 17.82 27.49 9.96
N THR A 130 18.01 28.80 10.04
CA THR A 130 18.74 29.60 9.05
C THR A 130 20.21 29.20 8.84
N ASP A 131 20.79 28.42 9.77
CA ASP A 131 22.12 27.84 9.65
C ASP A 131 22.19 26.64 8.67
N GLY A 132 21.03 26.11 8.26
CA GLY A 132 20.92 24.96 7.36
C GLY A 132 21.16 23.60 8.01
N THR A 133 21.34 23.53 9.33
CA THR A 133 21.68 22.31 10.06
C THR A 133 20.86 22.07 11.33
N THR A 134 20.46 23.11 12.06
CA THR A 134 19.74 22.97 13.33
C THR A 134 18.28 22.61 13.07
N GLU A 135 17.83 21.48 13.58
CA GLU A 135 16.41 21.09 13.48
C GLU A 135 15.58 21.90 14.48
N VAL A 136 14.60 22.65 13.96
CA VAL A 136 13.65 23.46 14.75
C VAL A 136 12.34 22.71 14.97
N GLN A 137 11.94 21.90 13.99
CA GLN A 137 10.75 21.06 14.05
C GLN A 137 11.06 19.74 13.35
N SER A 138 10.90 18.62 14.05
CA SER A 138 11.09 17.28 13.48
C SER A 138 10.03 16.93 12.43
N PHE A 139 10.31 15.89 11.63
CA PHE A 139 9.41 15.41 10.59
C PHE A 139 7.99 15.16 11.11
N THR A 140 7.02 15.82 10.50
CA THR A 140 5.60 15.70 10.81
C THR A 140 4.75 15.98 9.57
N ASN A 141 3.50 15.54 9.59
CA ASN A 141 2.45 15.96 8.65
C ASN A 141 1.50 17.00 9.27
N ASP A 142 1.73 17.42 10.51
CA ASP A 142 0.94 18.44 11.18
C ASP A 142 1.31 19.84 10.66
N SER A 143 0.42 20.41 9.84
CA SER A 143 0.59 21.74 9.27
C SER A 143 0.66 22.84 10.32
N ASN A 144 0.04 22.68 11.49
CA ASN A 144 0.06 23.72 12.53
C ASN A 144 1.45 23.82 13.18
N LEU A 145 2.08 22.67 13.46
CA LEU A 145 3.45 22.63 13.97
C LEU A 145 4.45 23.20 12.95
N LEU A 146 4.28 22.82 11.68
CA LEU A 146 5.13 23.35 10.60
C LEU A 146 4.95 24.87 10.45
N ASN A 147 3.72 25.36 10.38
CA ASN A 147 3.42 26.79 10.24
C ASN A 147 3.96 27.62 11.41
N ALA A 148 3.86 27.11 12.65
CA ALA A 148 4.38 27.79 13.83
C ALA A 148 5.92 27.89 13.84
N ALA A 149 6.61 26.90 13.24
CA ALA A 149 8.06 26.89 13.13
C ALA A 149 8.59 27.61 11.88
N MET A 150 7.74 27.88 10.88
CA MET A 150 8.14 28.58 9.66
C MET A 150 8.48 30.05 9.95
N THR A 151 9.65 30.46 9.48
CA THR A 151 10.13 31.85 9.55
C THR A 151 10.97 32.12 8.31
N ASN A 152 10.97 33.35 7.82
CA ASN A 152 11.77 33.73 6.67
C ASN A 152 13.24 33.32 6.85
N GLY A 153 13.84 32.76 5.80
CA GLY A 153 15.22 32.29 5.78
C GLY A 153 15.43 30.85 6.26
N ARG A 154 14.47 30.27 6.98
CA ARG A 154 14.53 28.84 7.39
C ARG A 154 14.31 27.91 6.21
N PHE A 155 14.66 26.65 6.39
CA PHE A 155 14.47 25.63 5.38
C PHE A 155 13.35 24.66 5.76
N ILE A 156 12.57 24.26 4.77
CA ILE A 156 11.63 23.16 4.85
C ILE A 156 12.28 21.98 4.13
N GLU A 157 12.49 20.86 4.82
CA GLU A 157 12.89 19.61 4.16
C GLU A 157 11.67 18.69 4.08
N TYR A 158 11.27 18.37 2.85
CA TYR A 158 10.21 17.41 2.59
C TYR A 158 10.81 16.03 2.40
N LYS A 159 10.13 15.00 2.93
CA LYS A 159 10.44 13.60 2.70
C LYS A 159 9.16 12.88 2.30
N ILE A 160 9.18 12.31 1.09
CA ILE A 160 8.16 11.40 0.59
C ILE A 160 8.73 9.99 0.64
N THR A 161 8.17 9.16 1.50
CA THR A 161 8.45 7.71 1.52
C THR A 161 7.41 6.99 0.67
N TYR A 162 7.86 6.12 -0.24
CA TYR A 162 7.02 5.20 -0.98
C TYR A 162 7.33 3.77 -0.58
N LYS A 163 6.32 3.00 -0.18
CA LYS A 163 6.46 1.62 0.30
C LYS A 163 5.42 0.72 -0.36
N ASN A 164 5.85 -0.41 -0.89
CA ASN A 164 4.93 -1.46 -1.29
C ASN A 164 4.55 -2.28 -0.06
N VAL A 165 3.30 -2.17 0.39
CA VAL A 165 2.81 -2.84 1.60
C VAL A 165 2.42 -4.31 1.35
N SER A 166 2.45 -4.78 0.10
CA SER A 166 2.16 -6.18 -0.19
C SER A 166 3.25 -7.10 0.36
N ILE A 167 2.88 -8.35 0.63
CA ILE A 167 3.82 -9.41 1.01
C ILE A 167 4.12 -10.24 -0.24
N ALA A 168 5.36 -10.68 -0.38
CA ALA A 168 5.74 -11.57 -1.46
C ALA A 168 4.95 -12.89 -1.35
N PRO A 169 4.28 -13.35 -2.42
CA PRO A 169 3.55 -14.60 -2.35
C PRO A 169 4.51 -15.78 -2.19
N VAL A 170 4.04 -16.85 -1.55
CA VAL A 170 4.77 -18.12 -1.38
C VAL A 170 4.09 -19.19 -2.21
N GLY A 171 4.88 -20.02 -2.91
CA GLY A 171 4.37 -21.08 -3.79
C GLY A 171 4.18 -20.64 -5.24
N SER A 172 3.73 -21.56 -6.08
CA SER A 172 3.55 -21.37 -7.53
C SER A 172 2.17 -20.81 -7.88
N GLY A 173 2.06 -20.14 -9.03
CA GLY A 173 0.77 -19.67 -9.57
C GLY A 173 0.26 -18.34 -8.98
N ASN A 174 0.99 -17.77 -8.02
CA ASN A 174 0.62 -16.50 -7.39
C ASN A 174 1.03 -15.28 -8.23
N ILE A 175 0.24 -14.23 -8.15
CA ILE A 175 0.57 -12.92 -8.72
C ILE A 175 1.38 -12.12 -7.71
N THR A 176 2.55 -11.62 -8.13
CA THR A 176 3.33 -10.65 -7.35
C THR A 176 2.84 -9.23 -7.64
N LEU A 177 2.40 -8.51 -6.61
CA LEU A 177 1.98 -7.12 -6.73
C LEU A 177 3.19 -6.19 -6.76
N ASN A 178 3.71 -5.96 -7.97
CA ASN A 178 4.86 -5.11 -8.22
C ASN A 178 4.43 -3.71 -8.66
N ALA A 179 4.97 -2.66 -8.02
CA ALA A 179 4.77 -1.30 -8.54
C ALA A 179 5.83 -1.02 -9.61
N LYS A 180 5.38 -0.83 -10.85
CA LYS A 180 6.23 -0.51 -12.01
C LYS A 180 5.86 0.87 -12.52
N ASN A 181 6.83 1.55 -13.16
CA ASN A 181 6.63 2.84 -13.81
C ASN A 181 6.03 3.91 -12.87
N THR A 182 6.40 3.85 -11.59
CA THR A 182 5.96 4.84 -10.60
C THR A 182 6.59 6.19 -10.91
N VAL A 183 5.78 7.24 -10.90
CA VAL A 183 6.22 8.64 -10.95
C VAL A 183 5.57 9.36 -9.78
N ILE A 184 6.38 10.04 -8.97
CA ILE A 184 5.93 10.85 -7.85
C ILE A 184 6.07 12.31 -8.27
N THR A 185 4.95 13.00 -8.37
CA THR A 185 4.90 14.40 -8.77
C THR A 185 4.63 15.29 -7.56
N GLU A 186 5.57 16.19 -7.28
CA GLU A 186 5.43 17.23 -6.26
C GLU A 186 5.34 18.58 -6.95
N ASP A 187 4.12 19.11 -7.07
CA ASP A 187 3.85 20.41 -7.69
C ASP A 187 3.44 21.41 -6.60
N GLY A 188 4.28 22.41 -6.36
CA GLY A 188 4.13 23.34 -5.25
C GLY A 188 3.14 24.48 -5.46
N ASP A 189 2.47 24.51 -6.61
CA ASP A 189 1.46 25.52 -6.92
C ASP A 189 0.28 24.88 -7.66
N ASN A 190 -0.14 23.70 -7.18
CA ASN A 190 -1.27 22.96 -7.70
C ASN A 190 -2.25 22.61 -6.58
N THR A 191 -3.52 23.00 -6.73
CA THR A 191 -4.60 22.77 -5.77
C THR A 191 -4.27 23.26 -4.35
N THR A 192 -4.07 22.34 -3.40
CA THR A 192 -3.80 22.62 -1.98
C THR A 192 -2.32 22.69 -1.64
N ASN A 193 -1.42 22.37 -2.58
CA ASN A 193 0.02 22.47 -2.37
C ASN A 193 0.48 23.87 -2.76
N THR A 194 1.03 24.63 -1.81
CA THR A 194 1.27 26.08 -1.95
C THR A 194 2.72 26.52 -1.68
N TRP A 195 3.65 25.58 -1.52
CA TRP A 195 5.04 25.92 -1.18
C TRP A 195 5.78 26.70 -2.29
N ALA A 196 5.32 26.63 -3.54
CA ALA A 196 5.84 27.38 -4.69
C ALA A 196 4.84 28.40 -5.26
N THR A 197 3.83 28.82 -4.50
CA THR A 197 2.92 29.88 -4.94
C THR A 197 3.66 31.22 -5.06
N GLU A 198 3.36 31.97 -6.12
CA GLU A 198 3.93 33.29 -6.39
C GLU A 198 2.93 34.40 -6.08
N ILE A 199 3.33 35.37 -5.25
CA ILE A 199 2.54 36.55 -4.90
C ILE A 199 3.36 37.80 -5.22
N ALA A 200 2.81 38.68 -6.05
CA ALA A 200 3.44 39.94 -6.47
C ALA A 200 4.89 39.75 -7.00
N GLY A 201 5.11 38.71 -7.82
CA GLY A 201 6.43 38.44 -8.41
C GLY A 201 7.43 37.79 -7.46
N LYS A 202 6.98 37.23 -6.33
CA LYS A 202 7.83 36.53 -5.35
C LYS A 202 7.26 35.16 -5.03
N ILE A 203 8.07 34.12 -5.26
CA ILE A 203 7.74 32.75 -4.87
C ILE A 203 7.81 32.61 -3.34
N SER A 204 6.94 31.80 -2.75
CA SER A 204 6.82 31.67 -1.30
C SER A 204 8.02 30.95 -0.67
N THR A 205 8.58 29.97 -1.39
CA THR A 205 9.83 29.33 -1.00
C THR A 205 10.69 29.08 -2.24
N SER A 206 12.02 29.08 -2.07
CA SER A 206 12.99 28.88 -3.15
C SER A 206 13.64 27.50 -3.11
N HIS A 207 13.94 26.96 -4.29
CA HIS A 207 15.17 26.28 -4.69
C HIS A 207 16.26 26.12 -3.62
N VAL A 208 16.56 24.93 -3.07
CA VAL A 208 17.86 24.71 -2.41
C VAL A 208 18.69 23.77 -3.28
N MET A 209 19.68 24.34 -3.98
CA MET A 209 20.58 23.60 -4.87
C MET A 209 21.25 22.43 -4.15
N ASN A 210 21.37 21.29 -4.84
CA ASN A 210 21.95 20.03 -4.37
C ASN A 210 21.28 19.44 -3.12
N SER A 211 20.04 19.83 -2.82
CA SER A 211 19.30 19.31 -1.66
C SER A 211 18.47 18.06 -1.95
N VAL A 212 18.26 17.74 -3.23
CA VAL A 212 17.47 16.57 -3.62
C VAL A 212 18.26 15.30 -3.34
N THR A 213 17.68 14.39 -2.56
CA THR A 213 18.23 13.05 -2.34
C THR A 213 17.13 12.02 -2.56
N GLN A 214 17.51 10.84 -3.04
CA GLN A 214 16.57 9.76 -3.31
C GLN A 214 17.21 8.40 -3.09
N THR A 215 16.39 7.40 -2.73
CA THR A 215 16.87 6.01 -2.61
C THR A 215 17.15 5.39 -3.98
N PHE A 216 16.30 5.67 -4.97
CA PHE A 216 16.39 5.09 -6.32
C PHE A 216 16.13 6.14 -7.39
N GLY A 217 16.67 5.90 -8.59
CA GLY A 217 16.26 6.64 -9.79
C GLY A 217 16.69 8.10 -9.84
N THR A 218 15.90 8.90 -10.55
CA THR A 218 16.23 10.28 -10.91
C THR A 218 15.06 11.22 -10.69
N THR A 219 15.37 12.50 -10.51
CA THR A 219 14.38 13.57 -10.34
C THR A 219 14.52 14.58 -11.47
N GLN A 220 13.40 14.90 -12.12
CA GLN A 220 13.29 15.99 -13.08
C GLN A 220 12.75 17.25 -12.38
N TYR A 221 13.22 18.41 -12.83
CA TYR A 221 12.93 19.71 -12.25
C TYR A 221 12.12 20.55 -13.24
N PHE A 222 11.19 21.35 -12.71
CA PHE A 222 10.34 22.23 -13.51
C PHE A 222 10.31 23.62 -12.88
N PRO A 223 10.77 24.68 -13.59
CA PRO A 223 11.29 24.68 -14.96
C PRO A 223 12.58 23.86 -15.12
N ALA A 224 12.89 23.45 -16.36
CA ALA A 224 13.93 22.48 -16.66
C ALA A 224 15.30 22.88 -16.10
N GLY A 225 15.94 21.92 -15.42
CA GLY A 225 17.23 22.11 -14.75
C GLY A 225 17.08 22.42 -13.27
N GLU A 226 18.08 22.00 -12.49
CA GLU A 226 18.16 22.39 -11.10
C GLU A 226 18.55 23.87 -11.02
N GLN A 227 17.65 24.71 -10.49
CA GLN A 227 17.84 26.15 -10.43
C GLN A 227 17.16 26.74 -9.20
N ALA A 228 17.64 27.88 -8.72
CA ALA A 228 17.00 28.64 -7.66
C ALA A 228 16.80 30.09 -8.13
N GLY A 229 15.66 30.67 -7.81
CA GLY A 229 15.24 31.99 -8.27
C GLY A 229 14.21 32.62 -7.34
N THR A 230 13.83 33.86 -7.63
CA THR A 230 12.85 34.61 -6.82
C THR A 230 11.42 34.51 -7.35
N THR A 231 11.22 33.85 -8.49
CA THR A 231 9.93 33.71 -9.18
C THR A 231 9.71 32.25 -9.59
N LYS A 232 8.47 31.84 -9.82
CA LYS A 232 8.11 30.52 -10.34
C LYS A 232 8.75 30.21 -11.70
N ALA A 233 9.01 31.24 -12.51
CA ALA A 233 9.65 31.09 -13.82
C ALA A 233 11.15 30.78 -13.74
N THR A 234 11.79 31.12 -12.62
CA THR A 234 13.26 31.02 -12.44
C THR A 234 13.67 30.13 -11.26
N ASP A 235 12.70 29.58 -10.52
CA ASP A 235 12.89 28.67 -9.39
C ASP A 235 12.13 27.35 -9.65
N VAL A 236 12.62 26.25 -9.09
CA VAL A 236 11.94 24.95 -9.20
C VAL A 236 10.63 24.98 -8.43
N ALA A 237 9.52 24.96 -9.17
CA ALA A 237 8.17 24.93 -8.64
C ALA A 237 7.53 23.53 -8.67
N LYS A 238 8.14 22.59 -9.39
CA LYS A 238 7.68 21.20 -9.47
C LYS A 238 8.83 20.21 -9.62
N TYR A 239 8.67 19.05 -9.00
CA TYR A 239 9.54 17.89 -9.14
C TYR A 239 8.77 16.70 -9.71
N GLU A 240 9.39 15.95 -10.59
CA GLU A 240 8.93 14.61 -10.97
C GLU A 240 10.02 13.60 -10.64
N HIS A 241 9.79 12.84 -9.58
CA HIS A 241 10.68 11.78 -9.15
C HIS A 241 10.25 10.46 -9.76
N THR A 242 11.19 9.79 -10.44
CA THR A 242 10.98 8.46 -11.01
C THR A 242 11.98 7.49 -10.37
N PRO A 243 11.53 6.58 -9.49
CA PRO A 243 12.42 5.60 -8.86
C PRO A 243 13.19 4.74 -9.86
N GLY A 244 12.67 4.54 -11.07
CA GLY A 244 13.36 3.81 -12.15
C GLY A 244 13.56 2.31 -11.88
N VAL A 245 13.02 1.81 -10.77
CA VAL A 245 13.09 0.41 -10.33
C VAL A 245 11.68 -0.12 -10.09
N VAL A 246 11.55 -1.45 -10.05
CA VAL A 246 10.32 -2.10 -9.62
C VAL A 246 10.28 -2.11 -8.09
N ILE A 247 9.27 -1.50 -7.47
CA ILE A 247 9.09 -1.57 -6.03
C ILE A 247 8.41 -2.90 -5.70
N GLN A 248 9.24 -3.88 -5.35
CA GLN A 248 8.84 -5.23 -4.95
C GLN A 248 8.03 -5.20 -3.64
N PRO A 249 7.27 -6.26 -3.31
CA PRO A 249 6.62 -6.40 -2.02
C PRO A 249 7.56 -6.08 -0.85
N GLN A 250 7.07 -5.32 0.14
CA GLN A 250 7.81 -4.80 1.30
C GLN A 250 9.00 -3.85 0.99
N ALA A 251 9.36 -3.61 -0.28
CA ALA A 251 10.40 -2.65 -0.62
C ALA A 251 9.90 -1.21 -0.41
N GLN A 252 10.84 -0.32 -0.07
CA GLN A 252 10.57 1.09 0.12
C GLN A 252 11.71 1.97 -0.39
N GLY A 253 11.41 3.23 -0.64
CA GLY A 253 12.40 4.27 -0.91
C GLY A 253 11.90 5.64 -0.47
N ASP A 254 12.82 6.59 -0.43
CA ASP A 254 12.59 7.98 -0.08
C ASP A 254 12.91 8.90 -1.26
N PHE A 255 12.16 9.99 -1.35
CA PHE A 255 12.43 11.16 -2.17
C PHE A 255 12.39 12.39 -1.25
N VAL A 256 13.51 13.11 -1.17
CA VAL A 256 13.71 14.23 -0.25
C VAL A 256 14.16 15.45 -1.03
N PHE A 257 13.65 16.63 -0.67
CA PHE A 257 14.09 17.91 -1.22
C PHE A 257 13.92 19.04 -0.20
N ARG A 258 14.72 20.11 -0.32
CA ARG A 258 14.64 21.26 0.58
C ARG A 258 14.18 22.52 -0.14
N ARG A 259 13.42 23.34 0.56
CA ARG A 259 12.99 24.68 0.16
C ARG A 259 13.44 25.71 1.20
N LYS A 260 13.79 26.93 0.79
CA LYS A 260 14.07 28.05 1.70
C LYS A 260 12.88 29.00 1.73
N VAL A 261 12.39 29.36 2.91
CA VAL A 261 11.28 30.32 3.09
C VAL A 261 11.76 31.72 2.71
N ASN A 262 10.97 32.45 1.92
CA ASN A 262 11.26 33.80 1.41
C ASN A 262 10.55 34.93 2.18
#